data_AF-A0A7W0SX97-F1
#
_entry.id   AF-A0A7W0SX97-F1
#
_cell.length_a   1.000
_cell.length_b   1.000
_cell.length_c   1.000
_cell.angle_alpha   90.00
_cell.angle_beta   90.00
_cell.angle_gamma   90.00
#
_symmetry.space_group_name_H-M   'P 1'
#
loop_
_entity.id
_entity.type
_entity.pdbx_description
1 polymer ?
#
loop_
_entity_poly.entity_id
_entity_poly.type
_entity_poly.pdbx_seq_one_letter_code
_entity_poly.pdbx_strand_id
1 'polypeptide(L)' 'MHLRAPSIDKGVSAFLWAFFFFLYLFLGMLAVGIAKGNALIFSALAGLGIFLYIRIFGEETQRR' A
#
# COMPACT_ATOMS: atom_id res chain seq x y z
N MET A 1 25.16 -2.25 -21.03
CA MET A 1 23.90 -1.51 -20.84
C MET A 1 23.63 -1.39 -19.34
N HIS A 2 23.84 -0.22 -18.76
CA HIS A 2 23.45 0.03 -17.36
C HIS A 2 21.95 0.33 -17.37
N LEU A 3 21.11 -0.71 -17.31
CA LEU A 3 19.67 -0.57 -17.17
C LEU A 3 19.37 -0.04 -15.77
N ARG A 4 19.54 1.26 -15.58
CA ARG A 4 18.97 1.95 -14.43
C ARG A 4 17.47 1.83 -14.61
N ALA A 5 16.82 1.10 -13.70
CA ALA A 5 15.37 1.03 -13.68
C ALA A 5 14.82 2.46 -13.74
N PRO A 6 13.84 2.76 -14.61
CA PRO A 6 13.24 4.07 -14.67
C PRO A 6 12.79 4.46 -13.27
N SER A 7 13.12 5.68 -12.85
CA SER A 7 12.70 6.19 -11.55
C SER A 7 11.18 6.35 -11.55
N ILE A 8 10.47 5.33 -11.08
CA ILE A 8 9.04 5.42 -10.83
C ILE A 8 8.85 6.44 -9.71
N ASP A 9 7.92 7.37 -9.91
CA ASP A 9 7.54 8.33 -8.88
C ASP A 9 7.17 7.60 -7.57
N LYS A 10 7.70 8.06 -6.43
CA LYS A 10 7.48 7.37 -5.16
C LYS A 10 6.01 7.39 -4.74
N GLY A 11 5.25 8.42 -5.11
CA GLY A 11 3.81 8.48 -4.88
C GLY A 11 3.06 7.39 -5.65
N VAL A 12 3.47 7.12 -6.89
CA VAL A 12 2.92 6.02 -7.71
C VAL A 12 3.24 4.67 -7.07
N SER A 13 4.51 4.44 -6.68
CA SER A 13 4.90 3.22 -5.96
C SER A 13 4.13 3.04 -4.66
N ALA A 14 3.97 4.11 -3.86
CA ALA A 14 3.23 4.09 -2.61
C ALA A 14 1.75 3.73 -2.83
N PHE A 15 1.12 4.32 -3.85
CA PHE A 15 -0.27 4.05 -4.20
C PHE A 15 -0.46 2.59 -4.63
N LEU A 16 0.42 2.04 -5.46
CA LEU A 16 0.34 0.66 -5.91
C LEU A 16 0.43 -0.33 -4.75
N TRP A 17 1.36 -0.11 -3.80
CA TRP A 17 1.46 -0.94 -2.61
C TRP A 17 0.24 -0.83 -1.70
N ALA A 18 -0.20 0.40 -1.43
CA ALA A 18 -1.39 0.65 -0.62
C ALA A 18 -2.65 -0.01 -1.22
N PHE A 19 -2.85 0.12 -2.53
CA PHE A 19 -3.99 -0.45 -3.24
C PHE A 19 -3.94 -1.98 -3.30
N PHE A 20 -2.75 -2.55 -3.56
CA PHE A 20 -2.56 -4.00 -3.55
C PHE A 20 -2.92 -4.60 -2.19
N PHE A 21 -2.38 -4.04 -1.09
CA PHE A 21 -2.67 -4.56 0.25
C PHE A 21 -4.10 -4.31 0.70
N PHE A 22 -4.70 -3.17 0.31
CA PHE A 22 -6.13 -2.94 0.50
C PHE A 22 -6.96 -4.06 -0.12
N LEU A 23 -6.72 -4.39 -1.40
CA LEU A 23 -7.46 -5.44 -2.10
C LEU A 23 -7.19 -6.82 -1.51
N TYR A 24 -5.93 -7.13 -1.22
CA TYR A 24 -5.54 -8.41 -0.63
C TYR A 24 -6.25 -8.66 0.70
N LEU A 25 -6.24 -7.67 1.60
CA LEU A 25 -6.90 -7.77 2.90
C LEU A 25 -8.42 -7.77 2.76
N PHE A 26 -8.99 -6.91 1.91
CA PHE A 26 -10.43 -6.82 1.72
C PHE A 26 -10.99 -8.15 1.21
N LEU A 27 -10.44 -8.66 0.11
CA LEU A 27 -10.88 -9.92 -0.49
C LEU A 27 -10.58 -11.12 0.42
N GLY A 28 -9.42 -11.13 1.10
CA GLY A 28 -9.06 -12.17 2.05
C GLY A 28 -10.02 -12.24 3.24
N MET A 29 -10.39 -11.09 3.82
CA MET A 29 -11.38 -11.02 4.91
C MET A 29 -12.77 -11.47 4.46
N LEU A 30 -13.20 -11.08 3.25
CA LEU A 30 -14.46 -11.57 2.69
C LEU A 30 -14.43 -13.09 2.48
N ALA A 31 -13.31 -13.66 2.03
CA ALA A 31 -13.16 -15.09 1.79
C ALA A 31 -13.28 -15.92 3.08
N VAL A 32 -12.90 -15.37 4.24
CA VAL A 32 -13.03 -16.04 5.55
C VAL A 32 -14.31 -15.65 6.31
N GLY A 33 -15.26 -14.98 5.64
CA GLY A 33 -16.59 -14.69 6.20
C GLY A 33 -16.68 -13.46 7.10
N ILE A 34 -15.70 -12.56 7.08
CA ILE A 34 -15.77 -11.29 7.82
C ILE A 34 -16.85 -10.39 7.20
N ALA A 35 -17.62 -9.72 8.06
CA ALA A 35 -18.63 -8.76 7.64
C ALA A 35 -18.01 -7.66 6.74
N LYS A 36 -18.65 -7.39 5.60
CA LYS A 36 -18.15 -6.47 4.57
C LYS A 36 -17.78 -5.08 5.10
N GLY A 37 -18.54 -4.56 6.06
CA GLY A 37 -18.25 -3.27 6.71
C GLY A 37 -16.92 -3.29 7.45
N ASN A 38 -16.69 -4.30 8.28
CA ASN A 38 -15.44 -4.49 9.01
C ASN A 38 -14.28 -4.69 8.03
N ALA A 39 -14.46 -5.56 7.03
CA ALA A 39 -13.45 -5.83 6.03
C ALA A 39 -13.02 -4.54 5.31
N LEU A 40 -13.97 -3.69 4.91
CA LEU A 40 -13.70 -2.43 4.23
C LEU A 40 -12.93 -1.46 5.13
N ILE A 41 -13.36 -1.28 6.38
CA ILE A 41 -12.74 -0.33 7.31
C ILE A 41 -11.30 -0.74 7.60
N PHE A 42 -11.06 -2.00 7.96
CA PHE A 42 -9.72 -2.47 8.32
C PHE A 42 -8.76 -2.46 7.13
N SER A 43 -9.21 -2.89 5.94
CA SER A 43 -8.36 -2.85 4.75
C SER A 43 -8.07 -1.41 4.32
N ALA A 44 -9.05 -0.50 4.41
CA ALA A 44 -8.88 0.91 4.07
C ALA A 44 -7.90 1.61 5.03
N LEU A 45 -8.01 1.37 6.34
CA LEU A 45 -7.08 1.90 7.33
C LEU A 45 -5.65 1.38 7.09
N ALA A 46 -5.49 0.09 6.81
CA ALA A 46 -4.19 -0.49 6.49
C ALA A 46 -3.60 0.09 5.19
N GLY A 47 -4.39 0.16 4.11
CA GLY A 47 -3.97 0.72 2.82
C GLY A 47 -3.60 2.20 2.94
N LEU A 48 -4.43 3.02 3.60
CA LEU A 48 -4.14 4.43 3.86
C LEU A 48 -2.87 4.60 4.71
N GLY A 49 -2.71 3.77 5.74
CA GLY A 49 -1.51 3.75 6.59
C GLY A 49 -0.24 3.48 5.79
N ILE A 50 -0.26 2.48 4.90
CA ILE A 50 0.86 2.17 4.00
C ILE A 50 1.16 3.34 3.07
N PHE A 51 0.13 3.93 2.46
CA PHE A 51 0.28 5.08 1.57
C PHE A 51 0.94 6.25 2.28
N LEU A 52 0.41 6.65 3.44
CA LEU A 52 0.93 7.77 4.23
C LEU A 52 2.34 7.47 4.75
N TYR A 53 2.60 6.26 5.20
CA TYR A 53 3.93 5.85 5.70
C TYR A 53 5.00 6.03 4.62
N ILE A 54 4.78 5.49 3.42
CA ILE A 54 5.74 5.63 2.32
C ILE A 54 5.81 7.09 1.85
N ARG A 55 4.68 7.79 1.80
CA ARG A 55 4.62 9.18 1.31
C ARG A 55 5.37 10.17 2.20
N ILE A 56 5.37 9.94 3.51
CA ILE A 56 6.00 10.80 4.51
C ILE A 56 7.46 10.37 4.76
N PHE A 57 7.71 9.07 4.97
CA PHE A 57 8.99 8.56 5.45
C PHE A 57 9.85 7.87 4.38
N GLY A 58 9.32 7.62 3.18
CA GLY A 58 9.99 6.83 2.15
C GLY A 58 11.28 7.45 1.59
N GLU A 59 11.57 8.72 1.85
CA GLU A 59 12.82 9.39 1.46
C GLU A 59 13.87 9.40 2.57
N GLU A 60 13.45 9.41 3.84
CA GLU A 60 14.36 9.43 5.00
C GLU A 60 15.21 8.15 5.05
N THR A 61 14.63 7.01 4.66
CA THR A 61 15.32 5.72 4.58
C THR A 61 16.40 5.65 3.47
N GLN A 62 16.43 6.58 2.51
CA GLN A 62 17.47 6.62 1.47
C GLN A 62 18.65 7.53 1.82
N ARG A 63 18.54 8.40 2.84
CA ARG A 63 19.62 9.32 3.24
C ARG A 63 20.48 8.79 4.40
N ARG A 64 20.11 7.67 5.02
CA ARG A 64 20.93 6.94 6.00
C ARG A 64 21.55 5.72 5.35
#